data_AF-W1XWE2-F1
#
_entry.id   AF-W1XWE2-F1
#
_cell.length_a   1.000
_cell.length_b   1.000
_cell.length_c   1.000
_cell.angle_alpha   90.00
_cell.angle_beta   90.00
_cell.angle_gamma   90.00
#
_symmetry.space_group_name_H-M   'P 1'
#
loop_
_entity.id
_entity.type
_entity.pdbx_description
1 polymer ?
#
loop_
_entity_poly.entity_id
_entity_poly.type
_entity_poly.pdbx_seq_one_letter_code
_entity_poly.pdbx_strand_id
1 'polypeptide(L)' 'KIYELYFKNQSPFKQTNFYIDTENFKLKQHQAALRIRVKDYMYEMTLKVPAEVGLTEYNHSVNIEP' A
#
# COMPACT_ATOMS: atom_id res chain seq x y z
N LYS A 1 -20.47 -17.95 3.30
CA LYS A 1 -20.93 -16.93 4.27
C LYS A 1 -20.23 -15.56 4.13
N ILE A 2 -18.98 -15.31 4.55
CA ILE A 2 -18.38 -13.93 4.48
C ILE A 2 -18.33 -13.40 3.04
N TYR A 3 -17.89 -14.22 2.08
CA TYR A 3 -17.86 -13.82 0.67
C TYR A 3 -19.25 -13.47 0.14
N GLU A 4 -20.25 -14.30 0.41
CA GLU A 4 -21.63 -14.06 0.00
C GLU A 4 -22.29 -12.87 0.73
N LEU A 5 -21.89 -12.58 1.97
CA LEU A 5 -22.42 -11.50 2.78
C LEU A 5 -21.85 -10.13 2.37
N TYR A 6 -20.56 -10.06 2.07
CA TYR A 6 -19.85 -8.78 1.89
C TYR A 6 -19.31 -8.56 0.48
N PHE A 7 -19.20 -9.61 -0.34
CA PHE A 7 -18.49 -9.57 -1.63
C PHE A 7 -19.29 -10.20 -2.79
N LYS A 8 -20.61 -10.41 -2.62
CA LYS A 8 -21.48 -11.13 -3.59
C LYS A 8 -21.35 -10.67 -5.04
N ASN A 9 -21.16 -9.36 -5.25
CA ASN A 9 -21.07 -8.74 -6.57
C ASN A 9 -19.68 -8.17 -6.87
N GLN A 10 -18.64 -8.64 -6.16
CA GLN A 10 -17.27 -8.19 -6.34
C GLN A 10 -16.44 -9.28 -7.00
N SER A 11 -15.67 -8.88 -8.01
CA SER A 11 -14.66 -9.75 -8.62
C SER A 11 -13.35 -9.64 -7.83
N PRO A 12 -12.66 -10.76 -7.57
CA PRO A 12 -11.32 -10.71 -6.99
C PRO A 12 -10.38 -9.97 -7.95
N PHE A 13 -9.41 -9.24 -7.38
CA PHE A 13 -8.36 -8.57 -8.15
C PHE A 13 -7.00 -8.79 -7.51
N LYS A 14 -5.94 -8.67 -8.31
CA LYS A 14 -4.56 -8.77 -7.85
C LYS A 14 -3.95 -7.38 -7.72
N GLN A 15 -3.11 -7.22 -6.72
CA GLN A 15 -2.20 -6.10 -6.57
C GLN A 15 -0.88 -6.61 -6.01
N THR A 16 0.24 -6.00 -6.42
CA THR A 16 1.57 -6.29 -5.89
C THR A 16 2.04 -5.08 -5.09
N ASN A 17 2.60 -5.31 -3.89
CA ASN A 17 3.16 -4.22 -3.07
C ASN A 17 4.66 -4.46 -2.90
N PHE A 18 5.47 -3.54 -3.43
CA PHE A 18 6.91 -3.53 -3.26
C PHE A 18 7.25 -2.65 -2.06
N TYR A 19 7.56 -3.27 -0.92
CA TYR A 19 7.93 -2.55 0.28
C TYR A 19 9.38 -2.09 0.23
N ILE A 20 9.59 -0.87 0.68
CA ILE A 20 10.91 -0.24 0.72
C ILE A 20 11.20 0.04 2.19
N ASP A 21 12.40 -0.31 2.64
CA ASP A 21 12.96 0.08 3.93
C ASP A 21 14.48 0.20 3.78
N THR A 22 15.11 0.73 4.81
CA THR A 22 16.57 0.74 4.97
C THR A 22 17.06 -0.60 5.53
N GLU A 23 18.36 -0.91 5.37
CA GLU A 23 18.99 -2.08 5.99
C GLU A 23 18.77 -2.16 7.51
N ASN A 24 18.68 -1.00 8.17
CA ASN A 24 18.47 -0.88 9.61
C ASN A 24 16.98 -0.77 10.01
N PHE A 25 16.05 -1.01 9.09
CA PHE A 25 14.61 -0.98 9.32
C PHE A 25 14.07 0.34 9.94
N LYS A 26 14.62 1.49 9.52
CA LYS A 26 14.22 2.80 10.03
C LYS A 26 12.72 3.08 9.90
N LEU A 27 12.07 2.69 8.79
CA LEU A 27 10.64 2.95 8.64
C LEU A 27 9.83 2.13 9.66
N LYS A 28 10.15 0.85 9.80
CA LYS A 28 9.57 0.00 10.85
C LYS A 28 9.80 0.56 12.26
N GLN A 29 11.00 1.06 12.56
CA GLN A 29 11.31 1.68 13.86
C GLN A 29 10.42 2.89 14.15
N HIS A 30 10.07 3.66 13.11
CA HIS A 30 9.13 4.77 13.19
C HIS A 30 7.65 4.35 13.02
N GLN A 31 7.35 3.04 13.03
CA GLN A 31 6.01 2.50 12.77
C GLN A 31 5.41 3.00 11.45
N ALA A 32 6.27 3.32 10.48
CA ALA A 32 5.94 3.78 9.15
C ALA A 32 6.15 2.66 8.12
N ALA A 33 5.51 2.80 6.96
CA ALA A 33 5.70 1.89 5.83
C ALA A 33 5.69 2.67 4.52
N LEU A 34 6.70 2.42 3.68
CA LEU A 34 6.76 2.92 2.31
C LEU A 34 6.58 1.74 1.34
N ARG A 35 5.75 1.93 0.32
CA ARG A 35 5.59 0.94 -0.75
C ARG A 35 5.37 1.59 -2.09
N ILE A 36 5.67 0.86 -3.15
CA ILE A 36 5.09 1.06 -4.48
C ILE A 36 4.08 -0.06 -4.71
N ARG A 37 2.80 0.31 -4.91
CA ARG A 37 1.72 -0.60 -5.27
C ARG A 37 1.55 -0.64 -6.78
N VAL A 38 1.45 -1.84 -7.32
CA VAL A 38 1.01 -2.11 -8.69
C VAL A 38 -0.37 -2.73 -8.63
N LYS A 39 -1.35 -2.06 -9.24
CA LYS A 39 -2.70 -2.58 -9.43
C LYS A 39 -3.07 -2.33 -10.89
N ASP A 40 -3.36 -3.40 -11.61
CA ASP A 40 -3.51 -3.38 -13.07
C ASP A 40 -2.26 -2.78 -13.72
N TYR A 41 -2.38 -1.64 -14.42
CA TYR A 41 -1.27 -0.91 -15.06
C TYR A 41 -0.93 0.41 -14.34
N MET A 42 -1.42 0.60 -13.11
CA MET A 42 -1.17 1.80 -12.32
C MET A 42 -0.16 1.53 -11.21
N TYR A 43 0.76 2.48 -11.04
CA TYR A 43 1.79 2.47 -10.03
C TYR A 43 1.56 3.63 -9.06
N GLU A 44 1.56 3.33 -7.77
CA GLU A 44 1.33 4.32 -6.73
C GLU A 44 2.34 4.12 -5.61
N MET A 45 3.09 5.18 -5.29
CA MET A 45 3.88 5.26 -4.09
C MET A 45 2.99 5.67 -2.92
N THR A 46 3.03 4.91 -1.83
CA THR A 46 2.30 5.24 -0.59
C THR A 46 3.27 5.25 0.59
N LEU A 47 3.32 6.35 1.33
CA LEU A 47 3.92 6.43 2.66
C LEU A 47 2.81 6.42 3.71
N LYS A 48 2.85 5.45 4.63
CA LYS A 48 1.99 5.39 5.81
C LYS A 48 2.79 5.75 7.05
N VAL A 49 2.27 6.65 7.88
CA VAL A 49 2.89 7.05 9.16
C VAL A 49 1.85 7.04 10.28
N PRO A 50 2.28 6.84 11.54
CA PRO A 50 1.38 6.97 12.70
C PRO A 50 0.71 8.34 12.75
N ALA A 51 -0.55 8.35 13.19
CA ALA A 51 -1.30 9.55 13.50
C ALA A 51 -1.93 9.43 14.89
N GLU A 52 -2.49 10.51 15.43
CA GLU A 52 -3.22 10.46 16.71
C GLU A 52 -4.35 9.41 16.68
N VAL A 53 -5.02 9.27 15.53
CA VAL A 53 -6.00 8.21 15.25
C VAL A 53 -5.64 7.54 13.93
N GLY A 54 -5.38 6.24 13.96
CA GLY A 54 -5.08 5.45 12.76
C GLY A 54 -3.72 5.77 12.13
N LEU A 55 -3.70 5.94 10.80
CA LEU A 55 -2.50 6.22 10.01
C LEU A 55 -2.78 7.40 9.07
N THR A 56 -1.77 8.26 8.86
CA THR A 56 -1.77 9.22 7.75
C THR A 56 -1.15 8.55 6.53
N GLU A 57 -1.83 8.60 5.38
CA GLU A 57 -1.32 8.05 4.12
C GLU A 57 -1.06 9.17 3.11
N TYR A 58 0.18 9.24 2.62
CA TYR A 58 0.58 10.10 1.51
C TYR A 58 0.66 9.24 0.26
N ASN A 59 -0.13 9.55 -0.77
CA ASN A 59 -0.22 8.78 -2.01
C ASN A 59 0.23 9.63 -3.19
N HIS A 60 1.04 9.04 -4.07
CA HIS A 60 1.52 9.68 -5.27
C HIS A 60 1.56 8.68 -6.44
N SER A 61 0.93 9.04 -7.56
CA SER A 61 1.05 8.26 -8.79
C SER A 61 2.47 8.38 -9.33
N VAL A 62 3.08 7.26 -9.73
CA VAL A 62 4.43 7.23 -10.29
C VAL A 62 4.41 6.57 -11.65
N ASN A 63 5.34 6.97 -12.52
CA ASN A 63 5.58 6.29 -13.80
C ASN A 63 6.81 5.39 -13.67
N ILE A 64 6.88 4.33 -14.46
CA ILE A 64 8.15 3.61 -14.67
C ILE A 64 8.96 4.41 -15.68
N GLU A 65 10.11 4.91 -15.24
CA GLU A 65 11.11 5.53 -16.11
C GLU A 65 12.34 4.58 -16.16
N PRO A 66 12.73 4.07 -17.34
CA PRO A 66 13.90 3.22 -17.51
C PRO A 66 15.23 3.95 -17.33
#